data_AF-A0AAD7NX76-F1
#
_entry.id   AF-A0AAD7NX76-F1
#
_cell.length_a   1.000
_cell.length_b   1.000
_cell.length_c   1.000
_cell.angle_alpha   90.00
_cell.angle_beta   90.00
_cell.angle_gamma   90.00
#
_symmetry.space_group_name_H-M   'P 1'
#
loop_
_entity.id
_entity.type
_entity.pdbx_description
1 polymer ?
#
loop_
_entity_poly.entity_id
_entity_poly.type
_entity_poly.pdbx_seq_one_letter_code
_entity_poly.pdbx_strand_id
1 'polypeptide(L)'
;MKRISTLNPAKLNVEDIIEPTHPMDVYFEGIYPDVHLNMPVTSRGFLYYYTPPGLGPLASSIRLRCIPDRSAEAFHLADDFTFSNGLPWQIMAGQMGVYDAYEGLRKKLLYDGLWTIEDHKRIFDIFSKRRILYPDRTLFSLEQDFPLTLNAHLTLTMVGKSEASSFGLYFLGTKKDKEWMWPFAGDTIARFERAPPGKSAMRMRIVRVLTPIRRIIPGYSGPYLEPVEGELLSVVRKSGEIRPWTLPLTDSGNSKALRLLMD
;
A
#
# COMPACT_ATOMS: atom_id res chain seq x y z
N MET A 1 -10.04 -1.64 26.08
CA MET A 1 -8.84 -1.17 25.35
C MET A 1 -8.01 -0.32 26.30
N LYS A 2 -6.70 -0.58 26.43
CA LYS A 2 -5.78 0.25 27.25
C LYS A 2 -5.84 1.70 26.73
N ARG A 3 -5.85 2.68 27.63
CA ARG A 3 -5.87 4.10 27.26
C ARG A 3 -4.46 4.51 26.83
N ILE A 4 -4.29 4.82 25.55
CA ILE A 4 -3.02 5.34 25.00
C ILE A 4 -2.94 6.85 25.31
N SER A 5 -1.84 7.26 25.93
CA SER A 5 -1.60 8.64 26.36
C SER A 5 -1.14 9.55 25.23
N THR A 6 -0.49 9.03 24.18
CA THR A 6 -0.17 9.75 22.93
C THR A 6 0.11 8.81 21.76
N LEU A 7 -0.11 9.28 20.53
CA LEU A 7 0.32 8.65 19.28
C LEU A 7 1.55 9.36 18.69
N ASN A 8 2.02 10.46 19.29
CA ASN A 8 3.18 11.19 18.80
C ASN A 8 4.46 10.43 19.19
N PRO A 9 5.26 9.94 18.22
CA PRO A 9 6.45 9.14 18.51
C PRO A 9 7.47 9.85 19.42
N ALA A 10 7.52 11.20 19.41
CA ALA A 10 8.42 11.97 20.25
C ALA A 10 7.96 12.12 21.71
N LYS A 11 6.74 11.66 22.03
CA LYS A 11 6.12 11.80 23.37
C LYS A 11 5.74 10.45 23.98
N LEU A 12 6.02 9.35 23.30
CA LEU A 12 5.72 8.00 23.77
C LEU A 12 6.43 7.72 25.09
N ASN A 13 5.75 7.03 25.99
CA ASN A 13 6.31 6.57 27.26
C ASN A 13 5.89 5.13 27.57
N VAL A 14 6.46 4.52 28.60
CA VAL A 14 6.21 3.10 28.97
C VAL A 14 4.72 2.76 29.15
N GLU A 15 3.88 3.73 29.53
CA GLU A 15 2.44 3.52 29.70
C GLU A 15 1.72 3.36 28.35
N ASP A 16 2.29 3.84 27.25
CA ASP A 16 1.73 3.70 25.90
C ASP A 16 1.96 2.32 25.27
N ILE A 17 2.79 1.47 25.88
CA ILE A 17 3.06 0.12 25.37
C ILE A 17 1.77 -0.69 25.35
N ILE A 18 1.39 -1.21 24.19
CA ILE A 18 0.31 -2.17 24.04
C ILE A 18 0.87 -3.57 23.90
N GLU A 19 0.10 -4.54 24.39
CA GLU A 19 0.34 -5.97 24.18
C GLU A 19 -0.89 -6.52 23.47
N PRO A 20 -0.99 -6.40 22.13
CA PRO A 20 -2.08 -7.00 21.38
C PRO A 20 -2.18 -8.48 21.72
N THR A 21 -3.34 -8.85 22.27
CA THR A 21 -3.60 -10.22 22.74
C THR A 21 -4.09 -11.10 21.60
N HIS A 22 -4.66 -10.49 20.57
CA HIS A 22 -5.08 -11.13 19.34
C HIS A 22 -4.63 -10.33 18.12
N PRO A 23 -4.32 -11.00 16.99
CA PRO A 23 -4.16 -10.32 15.71
C PRO A 23 -5.37 -9.44 15.37
N MET A 24 -6.56 -9.86 15.79
CA MET A 24 -7.82 -9.12 15.68
C MET A 24 -7.88 -7.83 16.51
N ASP A 25 -7.08 -7.66 17.57
CA ASP A 25 -6.98 -6.37 18.28
C ASP A 25 -6.30 -5.29 17.41
N VAL A 26 -5.63 -5.74 16.35
CA VAL A 26 -4.89 -4.98 15.35
C VAL A 26 -5.59 -5.11 13.97
N TYR A 27 -6.71 -5.84 13.89
CA TYR A 27 -7.43 -6.16 12.66
C TYR A 27 -8.92 -5.94 12.84
N PHE A 28 -9.47 -4.91 12.20
CA PHE A 28 -10.92 -4.87 12.02
C PHE A 28 -11.32 -5.84 10.92
N GLU A 29 -12.14 -6.82 11.30
CA GLU A 29 -12.73 -7.86 10.45
C GLU A 29 -13.31 -7.25 9.16
N GLY A 30 -12.88 -7.77 8.00
CA GLY A 30 -13.57 -7.53 6.72
C GLY A 30 -12.78 -6.92 5.55
N ILE A 31 -11.52 -6.48 5.73
CA ILE A 31 -10.78 -5.80 4.64
C ILE A 31 -9.67 -6.67 4.02
N TYR A 32 -9.23 -7.75 4.67
CA TYR A 32 -8.11 -8.57 4.18
C TYR A 32 -8.31 -10.05 4.48
N PRO A 33 -9.09 -10.79 3.66
CA PRO A 33 -9.32 -12.21 3.90
C PRO A 33 -8.07 -13.08 3.68
N ASP A 34 -7.07 -12.62 2.91
CA ASP A 34 -5.99 -13.49 2.39
C ASP A 34 -4.57 -13.14 2.87
N VAL A 35 -4.37 -12.13 3.74
CA VAL A 35 -3.03 -11.75 4.22
C VAL A 35 -2.82 -12.28 5.64
N HIS A 36 -2.03 -13.34 5.78
CA HIS A 36 -1.61 -13.83 7.08
C HIS A 36 -0.69 -12.81 7.77
N LEU A 37 -1.09 -12.39 8.98
CA LEU A 37 -0.25 -11.60 9.87
C LEU A 37 0.84 -12.49 10.46
N ASN A 38 2.10 -12.12 10.26
CA ASN A 38 3.22 -12.75 10.96
C ASN A 38 3.40 -12.11 12.35
N MET A 39 2.37 -12.16 13.22
CA MET A 39 2.48 -11.64 14.58
C MET A 39 3.52 -12.47 15.35
N PRO A 40 4.65 -11.91 15.81
CA PRO A 40 5.46 -12.62 16.80
C PRO A 40 4.60 -12.88 18.04
N VAL A 41 4.77 -14.05 18.66
CA VAL A 41 3.98 -14.54 19.82
C VAL A 41 4.04 -13.59 21.03
N THR A 42 4.94 -12.60 21.01
CA THR A 42 5.13 -11.58 22.03
C THR A 42 5.05 -10.16 21.45
N SER A 43 4.16 -9.92 20.49
CA SER A 43 3.97 -8.60 19.86
C SER A 43 3.57 -7.57 20.92
N ARG A 44 4.53 -6.93 21.56
CA ARG A 44 4.34 -5.74 22.39
C ARG A 44 4.95 -4.56 21.66
N GLY A 45 4.38 -3.39 21.82
CA GLY A 45 4.80 -2.27 20.99
C GLY A 45 4.07 -0.99 21.23
N PHE A 46 4.41 -0.02 20.40
CA PHE A 46 3.78 1.30 20.39
C PHE A 46 2.93 1.45 19.14
N LEU A 47 1.69 1.90 19.31
CA LEU A 47 0.98 2.54 18.22
C LEU A 47 1.51 3.96 18.09
N TYR A 48 1.90 4.34 16.87
CA TYR A 48 2.45 5.66 16.63
C TYR A 48 2.00 6.21 15.28
N TYR A 49 1.95 7.53 15.22
CA TYR A 49 1.65 8.27 14.02
C TYR A 49 2.87 8.35 13.11
N TYR A 50 2.67 7.95 11.85
CA TYR A 50 3.67 7.98 10.82
C TYR A 50 3.17 8.75 9.61
N THR A 51 4.01 9.67 9.13
CA THR A 51 3.81 10.36 7.85
C THR A 51 5.02 10.09 6.96
N PRO A 52 4.82 9.55 5.74
CA PRO A 52 5.93 9.36 4.82
C PRO A 52 6.67 10.69 4.55
N PRO A 53 8.00 10.67 4.45
CA PRO A 53 8.79 11.89 4.18
C PRO A 53 8.29 12.64 2.94
N GLY A 54 8.15 13.96 3.06
CA GLY A 54 7.69 14.82 1.96
C GLY A 54 6.19 14.76 1.67
N LEU A 55 5.42 13.92 2.36
CA LEU A 55 3.97 13.85 2.24
C LEU A 55 3.26 14.47 3.45
N GLY A 56 2.00 14.85 3.26
CA GLY A 56 1.17 15.47 4.30
C GLY A 56 0.29 14.48 5.07
N PRO A 57 -0.57 14.99 5.98
CA PRO A 57 -1.49 14.17 6.78
C PRO A 57 -2.39 13.23 5.99
N LEU A 58 -2.68 13.54 4.72
CA LEU A 58 -3.45 12.68 3.84
C LEU A 58 -2.80 11.29 3.62
N ALA A 59 -1.47 11.23 3.57
CA ALA A 59 -0.69 10.01 3.42
C ALA A 59 -0.28 9.38 4.75
N SER A 60 -0.76 9.94 5.87
CA SER A 60 -0.37 9.46 7.20
C SER A 60 -1.08 8.16 7.59
N SER A 61 -0.53 7.51 8.59
CA SER A 61 -1.04 6.25 9.12
C SER A 61 -0.72 6.10 10.61
N ILE A 62 -1.45 5.21 11.27
CA ILE A 62 -1.02 4.62 12.53
C ILE A 62 -0.34 3.31 12.22
N ARG A 63 0.86 3.11 12.75
CA ARG A 63 1.63 1.87 12.65
C ARG A 63 1.86 1.28 14.03
N LEU A 64 2.21 0.00 14.05
CA LEU A 64 2.65 -0.69 15.25
C LEU A 64 4.16 -0.91 15.15
N ARG A 65 4.92 -0.45 16.13
CA ARG A 65 6.34 -0.75 16.27
C ARG A 65 6.56 -1.75 17.38
N CYS A 66 7.17 -2.89 17.07
CA CYS A 66 7.37 -3.97 18.03
C CYS A 66 8.67 -3.80 18.80
N ILE A 67 8.59 -3.76 20.13
CA ILE A 67 9.75 -3.62 21.01
C ILE A 67 10.05 -4.94 21.74
N PRO A 68 11.33 -5.32 21.90
CA PRO A 68 11.69 -6.56 22.59
C PRO A 68 11.54 -6.44 24.12
N ASP A 69 11.76 -5.25 24.69
CA ASP A 69 11.68 -4.96 26.12
C ASP A 69 10.66 -3.85 26.43
N ARG A 70 10.39 -3.59 27.71
CA ARG A 70 9.49 -2.51 28.14
C ARG A 70 10.23 -1.17 28.30
N SER A 71 11.07 -0.81 27.33
CA SER A 71 11.79 0.47 27.31
C SER A 71 11.21 1.39 26.23
N ALA A 72 10.95 2.66 26.55
CA ALA A 72 10.52 3.64 25.55
C ALA A 72 11.67 4.01 24.60
N GLU A 73 12.90 3.97 25.11
CA GLU A 73 14.16 4.22 24.41
C GLU A 73 14.38 3.23 23.27
N ALA A 74 13.83 2.01 23.38
CA ALA A 74 13.90 0.98 22.36
C ALA A 74 13.09 1.34 21.09
N PHE A 75 12.19 2.33 21.14
CA PHE A 75 11.35 2.72 20.00
C PHE A 75 12.18 3.07 18.74
N HIS A 76 13.34 3.71 18.90
CA HIS A 76 14.16 4.12 17.74
C HIS A 76 14.96 2.97 17.13
N LEU A 77 15.19 1.90 17.90
CA LEU A 77 15.96 0.72 17.47
C LEU A 77 15.06 -0.43 17.02
N ALA A 78 13.75 -0.30 17.25
CA ALA A 78 12.75 -1.31 16.96
C ALA A 78 12.21 -1.22 15.52
N ASP A 79 11.78 -2.36 15.02
CA ASP A 79 11.18 -2.50 13.70
C ASP A 79 9.65 -2.37 13.74
N ASP A 80 9.11 -1.85 12.65
CA ASP A 80 7.66 -1.84 12.44
C ASP A 80 7.16 -3.28 12.31
N PHE A 81 5.97 -3.52 12.84
CA PHE A 81 5.25 -4.75 12.59
C PHE A 81 4.87 -4.83 11.11
N THR A 82 5.19 -5.94 10.44
CA THR A 82 4.95 -6.11 9.00
C THR A 82 4.04 -7.30 8.68
N PHE A 83 3.29 -7.21 7.58
CA PHE A 83 2.65 -8.36 6.96
C PHE A 83 3.69 -9.36 6.42
N SER A 84 3.25 -10.56 6.02
CA SER A 84 4.12 -11.57 5.38
C SER A 84 4.80 -11.07 4.09
N ASN A 85 4.22 -10.07 3.44
CA ASN A 85 4.80 -9.40 2.29
C ASN A 85 5.88 -8.34 2.65
N GLY A 86 6.21 -8.17 3.93
CA GLY A 86 7.20 -7.24 4.46
C GLY A 86 6.77 -5.77 4.46
N LEU A 87 5.54 -5.44 4.05
CA LEU A 87 5.02 -4.09 4.18
C LEU A 87 4.57 -3.85 5.63
N PRO A 88 4.78 -2.63 6.18
CA PRO A 88 4.29 -2.30 7.51
C PRO A 88 2.78 -2.46 7.62
N TRP A 89 2.34 -3.06 8.72
CA TRP A 89 0.95 -2.99 9.13
C TRP A 89 0.61 -1.54 9.46
N GLN A 90 -0.56 -1.09 9.00
CA GLN A 90 -0.96 0.30 9.16
C GLN A 90 -2.48 0.48 9.09
N ILE A 91 -2.98 1.47 9.84
CA ILE A 91 -4.31 2.05 9.68
C ILE A 91 -4.14 3.41 9.01
N MET A 92 -4.66 3.55 7.80
CA MET A 92 -4.46 4.75 7.01
C MET A 92 -5.36 5.91 7.42
N ALA A 93 -4.90 7.14 7.15
CA ALA A 93 -5.67 8.36 7.37
C ALA A 93 -7.08 8.28 6.77
N GLY A 94 -7.23 7.77 5.54
CA GLY A 94 -8.54 7.61 4.92
C GLY A 94 -9.49 6.70 5.71
N GLN A 95 -8.99 5.62 6.31
CA GLN A 95 -9.81 4.74 7.16
C GLN A 95 -10.20 5.47 8.45
N MET A 96 -9.24 6.12 9.11
CA MET A 96 -9.48 6.86 10.36
C MET A 96 -10.39 8.08 10.16
N GLY A 97 -10.35 8.71 9.00
CA GLY A 97 -11.19 9.85 8.66
C GLY A 97 -12.62 9.46 8.34
N VAL A 98 -12.84 8.29 7.73
CA VAL A 98 -14.17 7.90 7.22
C VAL A 98 -14.92 6.95 8.13
N TYR A 99 -14.24 5.99 8.78
CA TYR A 99 -14.93 4.93 9.53
C TYR A 99 -15.10 5.29 11.01
N ASP A 100 -16.31 5.10 11.51
CA ASP A 100 -16.66 5.37 12.91
C ASP A 100 -15.94 4.45 13.89
N ALA A 101 -15.57 3.25 13.45
CA ALA A 101 -14.73 2.32 14.22
C ALA A 101 -13.41 2.95 14.71
N TYR A 102 -12.93 4.00 14.04
CA TYR A 102 -11.70 4.70 14.39
C TYR A 102 -11.93 6.08 15.02
N GLU A 103 -13.15 6.37 15.50
CA GLU A 103 -13.45 7.66 16.16
C GLU A 103 -12.49 7.95 17.33
N GLY A 104 -12.15 6.94 18.13
CA GLY A 104 -11.20 7.08 19.23
C GLY A 104 -9.81 7.53 18.77
N LEU A 105 -9.27 6.90 17.71
CA LEU A 105 -7.99 7.28 17.11
C LEU A 105 -8.05 8.67 16.50
N ARG A 106 -9.14 9.00 15.80
CA ARG A 106 -9.35 10.32 15.20
C ARG A 106 -9.38 11.44 16.26
N LYS A 107 -10.13 11.25 17.35
CA LYS A 107 -10.13 12.19 18.49
C LYS A 107 -8.73 12.33 19.09
N LYS A 108 -8.00 11.21 19.19
CA LYS A 108 -6.64 11.19 19.73
C LYS A 108 -5.66 11.97 18.85
N LEU A 109 -5.74 11.82 17.53
CA LEU A 109 -4.93 12.56 16.56
C LEU A 109 -5.14 14.08 16.64
N LEU A 110 -6.40 14.51 16.77
CA LEU A 110 -6.75 15.93 16.96
C LEU A 110 -6.22 16.46 18.30
N TYR A 111 -6.41 15.70 19.38
CA TYR A 111 -5.94 16.07 20.72
C TYR A 111 -4.41 16.19 20.79
N ASP A 112 -3.67 15.29 20.13
CA ASP A 112 -2.21 15.31 20.09
C ASP A 112 -1.65 16.39 19.14
N GLY A 113 -2.52 17.11 18.43
CA GLY A 113 -2.13 18.11 17.43
C GLY A 113 -1.47 17.51 16.18
N LEU A 114 -1.66 16.22 15.94
CA LEU A 114 -1.11 15.50 14.79
C LEU A 114 -1.96 15.73 13.54
N TRP A 115 -3.27 15.94 13.74
CA TRP A 115 -4.20 16.43 12.72
C TRP A 115 -4.80 17.76 13.17
N THR A 116 -5.08 18.64 12.22
CA THR A 116 -6.01 19.75 12.38
C THR A 116 -7.44 19.32 12.00
N ILE A 117 -8.43 20.15 12.34
CA ILE A 117 -9.81 19.95 11.89
C ILE A 117 -9.88 20.00 10.34
N GLU A 118 -9.07 20.86 9.72
CA GLU A 118 -9.01 20.97 8.26
C GLU A 118 -8.39 19.73 7.61
N ASP A 119 -7.34 19.15 8.21
CA ASP A 119 -6.77 17.88 7.74
C ASP A 119 -7.83 16.78 7.76
N HIS A 120 -8.56 16.65 8.87
CA HIS A 120 -9.62 15.66 9.00
C HIS A 120 -10.71 15.88 7.93
N LYS A 121 -11.17 17.11 7.75
CA LYS A 121 -12.18 17.45 6.72
C LYS A 121 -11.69 17.07 5.32
N ARG A 122 -10.46 17.42 4.96
CA ARG A 122 -9.87 17.08 3.65
C ARG A 122 -9.75 15.58 3.44
N ILE A 123 -9.30 14.84 4.45
CA ILE A 123 -9.23 13.37 4.42
C ILE A 123 -10.64 12.80 4.19
N PHE A 124 -11.64 13.27 4.95
CA PHE A 124 -13.02 12.84 4.79
C PHE A 124 -13.56 13.15 3.38
N ASP A 125 -13.35 14.36 2.86
CA ASP A 125 -13.84 14.77 1.55
C ASP A 125 -13.27 13.90 0.40
N ILE A 126 -11.99 13.53 0.49
CA ILE A 126 -11.31 12.68 -0.51
C ILE A 126 -11.78 11.23 -0.44
N PHE A 127 -11.97 10.69 0.77
CA PHE A 127 -12.16 9.27 0.98
C PHE A 127 -13.60 8.83 1.26
N SER A 128 -14.51 9.72 1.67
CA SER A 128 -15.90 9.39 2.04
C SER A 128 -16.72 8.74 0.92
N LYS A 129 -16.37 9.02 -0.33
CA LYS A 129 -17.02 8.42 -1.52
C LYS A 129 -16.46 7.04 -1.88
N ARG A 130 -15.49 6.51 -1.14
CA ARG A 130 -14.83 5.23 -1.41
C ARG A 130 -15.49 4.13 -0.60
N ARG A 131 -15.91 3.07 -1.30
CA ARG A 131 -16.55 1.91 -0.68
C ARG A 131 -15.60 1.13 0.25
N ILE A 132 -14.36 0.92 -0.20
CA ILE A 132 -13.36 0.16 0.56
C ILE A 132 -11.99 0.81 0.34
N LEU A 133 -11.25 0.99 1.43
CA LEU A 133 -9.87 1.44 1.43
C LEU A 133 -8.97 0.28 1.85
N TYR A 134 -8.09 -0.11 0.94
CA TYR A 134 -7.07 -1.11 1.18
C TYR A 134 -5.74 -0.39 1.37
N PRO A 135 -5.20 -0.34 2.59
CA PRO A 135 -3.93 0.29 2.87
C PRO A 135 -2.78 -0.05 1.93
N ASP A 136 -2.58 -1.33 1.68
CA ASP A 136 -1.54 -1.87 0.78
C ASP A 136 -1.78 -1.54 -0.71
N ARG A 137 -2.98 -1.11 -1.10
CA ARG A 137 -3.34 -0.76 -2.49
C ARG A 137 -3.60 0.73 -2.68
N THR A 138 -3.27 1.56 -1.70
CA THR A 138 -3.44 3.01 -1.78
C THR A 138 -2.10 3.70 -1.91
N LEU A 139 -1.88 4.39 -3.03
CA LEU A 139 -0.63 5.05 -3.36
C LEU A 139 -0.77 6.56 -3.24
N PHE A 140 0.23 7.19 -2.64
CA PHE A 140 0.34 8.65 -2.53
C PHE A 140 1.55 9.20 -3.29
N SER A 141 2.45 8.32 -3.71
CA SER A 141 3.59 8.68 -4.52
C SER A 141 3.89 7.58 -5.52
N LEU A 142 4.62 7.98 -6.56
CA LEU A 142 4.92 7.13 -7.69
C LEU A 142 5.82 5.94 -7.33
N GLU A 143 6.84 6.22 -6.53
CA GLU A 143 7.88 5.25 -6.14
C GLU A 143 7.51 4.47 -4.88
N GLN A 144 6.22 4.48 -4.52
CA GLN A 144 5.70 3.69 -3.42
C GLN A 144 5.54 2.23 -3.83
N ASP A 145 6.02 1.34 -2.96
CA ASP A 145 5.87 -0.11 -3.13
C ASP A 145 4.43 -0.57 -2.86
N PHE A 146 3.98 -1.56 -3.62
CA PHE A 146 2.68 -2.20 -3.43
C PHE A 146 2.72 -3.70 -3.73
N PRO A 147 1.89 -4.51 -3.07
CA PRO A 147 1.80 -5.93 -3.38
C PRO A 147 1.09 -6.15 -4.71
N LEU A 148 1.62 -7.09 -5.48
CA LEU A 148 1.10 -7.49 -6.78
C LEU A 148 1.08 -9.01 -6.88
N THR A 149 -0.13 -9.56 -6.87
CA THR A 149 -0.39 -10.97 -7.18
C THR A 149 -0.58 -11.12 -8.68
N LEU A 150 0.24 -11.97 -9.32
CA LEU A 150 0.32 -12.07 -10.78
C LEU A 150 -0.87 -12.76 -11.43
N ASN A 151 -1.66 -13.55 -10.67
CA ASN A 151 -2.82 -14.29 -11.17
C ASN A 151 -4.17 -13.65 -10.84
N ALA A 152 -4.19 -12.36 -10.49
CA ALA A 152 -5.41 -11.66 -10.08
C ALA A 152 -5.55 -10.29 -10.73
N HIS A 153 -6.78 -9.77 -10.74
CA HIS A 153 -7.01 -8.35 -11.01
C HIS A 153 -6.61 -7.53 -9.79
N LEU A 154 -5.80 -6.48 -10.01
CA LEU A 154 -5.44 -5.53 -8.97
C LEU A 154 -6.06 -4.17 -9.28
N THR A 155 -6.80 -3.64 -8.32
CA THR A 155 -7.27 -2.25 -8.35
C THR A 155 -6.53 -1.48 -7.27
N LEU A 156 -5.81 -0.44 -7.70
CA LEU A 156 -5.09 0.49 -6.85
C LEU A 156 -5.90 1.78 -6.69
N THR A 157 -5.74 2.46 -5.55
CA THR A 157 -6.27 3.80 -5.32
C THR A 157 -5.12 4.78 -5.38
N MET A 158 -5.14 5.70 -6.34
CA MET A 158 -4.19 6.79 -6.46
C MET A 158 -4.74 8.01 -5.74
N VAL A 159 -3.95 8.62 -4.87
CA VAL A 159 -4.36 9.76 -4.08
C VAL A 159 -3.44 10.94 -4.37
N GLY A 160 -4.03 12.00 -4.90
CA GLY A 160 -3.35 13.28 -5.11
C GLY A 160 -3.73 14.28 -4.02
N LYS A 161 -3.41 15.56 -4.25
CA LYS A 161 -3.66 16.61 -3.24
C LYS A 161 -5.14 16.79 -2.92
N SER A 162 -6.02 16.81 -3.92
CA SER A 162 -7.44 17.16 -3.73
C SER A 162 -8.42 16.07 -4.12
N GLU A 163 -7.93 14.99 -4.73
CA GLU A 163 -8.79 13.91 -5.19
C GLU A 163 -8.08 12.56 -5.09
N ALA A 164 -8.89 11.50 -5.18
CA ALA A 164 -8.42 10.14 -5.35
C ALA A 164 -9.04 9.54 -6.61
N SER A 165 -8.45 8.50 -7.16
CA SER A 165 -9.02 7.76 -8.29
C SER A 165 -8.58 6.31 -8.30
N SER A 166 -9.41 5.43 -8.85
CA SER A 166 -9.10 4.01 -8.96
C SER A 166 -8.35 3.74 -10.26
N PHE A 167 -7.34 2.88 -10.18
CA PHE A 167 -6.52 2.45 -11.29
C PHE A 167 -6.51 0.91 -11.35
N GLY A 168 -7.13 0.35 -12.38
CA GLY A 168 -7.15 -1.09 -12.58
C GLY A 168 -5.96 -1.58 -13.40
N LEU A 169 -5.20 -2.51 -12.84
CA LEU A 169 -4.14 -3.27 -13.49
C LEU A 169 -4.74 -4.51 -14.16
N TYR A 170 -5.36 -4.32 -15.32
CA TYR A 170 -5.94 -5.42 -16.11
C TYR A 170 -4.93 -6.09 -17.04
N PHE A 171 -3.79 -5.45 -17.27
CA PHE A 171 -2.95 -5.77 -18.42
C PHE A 171 -2.03 -6.97 -18.19
N LEU A 172 -1.81 -7.48 -16.97
CA LEU A 172 -1.08 -8.74 -16.80
C LEU A 172 -1.84 -9.95 -17.36
N GLY A 173 -3.12 -9.80 -17.68
CA GLY A 173 -3.88 -10.80 -18.39
C GLY A 173 -3.72 -10.71 -19.91
N THR A 174 -3.81 -11.85 -20.58
CA THR A 174 -4.05 -11.92 -22.03
C THR A 174 -5.50 -12.31 -22.29
N LYS A 175 -6.09 -11.83 -23.38
CA LYS A 175 -7.35 -12.39 -23.88
C LYS A 175 -7.05 -13.55 -24.81
N LYS A 176 -7.59 -14.73 -24.52
CA LYS A 176 -7.68 -15.85 -25.47
C LYS A 176 -9.15 -16.29 -25.49
N ASP A 177 -9.70 -16.46 -26.67
CA ASP A 177 -11.08 -16.93 -26.86
C ASP A 177 -12.15 -16.15 -26.06
N LYS A 178 -11.93 -14.83 -25.90
CA LYS A 178 -12.75 -13.87 -25.12
C LYS A 178 -12.65 -13.98 -23.59
N GLU A 179 -11.84 -14.90 -23.05
CA GLU A 179 -11.56 -15.00 -21.62
C GLU A 179 -10.25 -14.30 -21.24
N TRP A 180 -10.25 -13.66 -20.07
CA TRP A 180 -9.04 -13.11 -19.46
C TRP A 180 -8.28 -14.23 -18.77
N MET A 181 -7.01 -14.39 -19.11
CA MET A 181 -6.14 -15.36 -18.48
C MET A 181 -4.87 -14.69 -17.99
N TRP A 182 -4.37 -15.10 -16.83
CA TRP A 182 -3.10 -14.64 -16.29
C TRP A 182 -2.02 -15.68 -16.58
N PRO A 183 -0.95 -15.32 -17.30
CA PRO A 183 0.08 -16.28 -17.69
C PRO A 183 0.95 -16.75 -16.53
N PHE A 184 1.01 -15.95 -15.45
CA PHE A 184 1.88 -16.19 -14.31
C PHE A 184 1.06 -16.21 -13.01
N ALA A 185 1.49 -17.05 -12.08
CA ALA A 185 1.12 -16.98 -10.68
C ALA A 185 2.35 -16.64 -9.84
N GLY A 186 2.12 -16.13 -8.63
CA GLY A 186 3.15 -15.66 -7.72
C GLY A 186 2.79 -14.30 -7.14
N ASP A 187 3.36 -14.00 -5.98
CA ASP A 187 3.20 -12.76 -5.26
C ASP A 187 4.51 -11.98 -5.32
N THR A 188 4.38 -10.70 -5.59
CA THR A 188 5.51 -9.79 -5.76
C THR A 188 5.25 -8.48 -5.03
N ILE A 189 6.31 -7.72 -4.79
CA ILE A 189 6.23 -6.29 -4.53
C ILE A 189 6.60 -5.58 -5.83
N ALA A 190 5.74 -4.66 -6.26
CA ALA A 190 5.95 -3.84 -7.45
C ALA A 190 6.00 -2.36 -7.09
N ARG A 191 6.58 -1.58 -7.99
CA ARG A 191 6.72 -0.12 -7.89
C ARG A 191 6.51 0.51 -9.24
N PHE A 192 5.89 1.69 -9.29
CA PHE A 192 5.89 2.49 -10.50
C PHE A 192 7.13 3.39 -10.59
N GLU A 193 7.64 3.58 -11.80
CA GLU A 193 8.81 4.43 -12.05
C GLU A 193 8.56 5.36 -13.22
N ARG A 194 9.07 6.59 -13.15
CA ARG A 194 9.05 7.50 -14.30
C ARG A 194 9.87 6.88 -15.44
N ALA A 195 9.35 6.94 -16.66
CA ALA A 195 10.19 6.68 -17.81
C ALA A 195 11.31 7.74 -17.91
N PRO A 196 12.43 7.42 -18.60
CA PRO A 196 13.50 8.37 -18.83
C PRO A 196 13.01 9.70 -19.42
N PRO A 197 13.74 10.80 -19.20
CA PRO A 197 13.41 12.12 -19.74
C PRO A 197 13.05 12.06 -21.24
N GLY A 198 12.02 12.82 -21.63
CA GLY A 198 11.50 12.84 -23.00
C GLY A 198 10.41 11.80 -23.30
N LYS A 199 10.05 10.93 -22.35
CA LYS A 199 8.88 10.05 -22.46
C LYS A 199 7.88 10.36 -21.34
N SER A 200 6.71 10.89 -21.70
CA SER A 200 5.59 11.06 -20.76
C SER A 200 4.89 9.71 -20.54
N ALA A 201 5.57 8.82 -19.81
CA ALA A 201 5.12 7.47 -19.56
C ALA A 201 5.64 6.95 -18.21
N MET A 202 4.94 5.95 -17.71
CA MET A 202 5.25 5.20 -16.51
C MET A 202 5.73 3.81 -16.86
N ARG A 203 6.60 3.25 -16.02
CA ARG A 203 7.03 1.86 -16.05
C ARG A 203 6.69 1.20 -14.72
N MET A 204 6.76 -0.13 -14.69
CA MET A 204 6.58 -0.90 -13.47
C MET A 204 7.82 -1.77 -13.26
N ARG A 205 8.38 -1.74 -12.05
CA ARG A 205 9.46 -2.62 -11.60
C ARG A 205 8.90 -3.69 -10.68
N ILE A 206 9.43 -4.89 -10.79
CA ILE A 206 9.27 -5.93 -9.77
C ILE A 206 10.39 -5.72 -8.77
N VAL A 207 10.06 -5.21 -7.60
CA VAL A 207 11.04 -4.90 -6.55
C VAL A 207 11.50 -6.17 -5.87
N ARG A 208 10.55 -7.08 -5.58
CA ARG A 208 10.82 -8.33 -4.87
C ARG A 208 9.82 -9.41 -5.26
N VAL A 209 10.27 -10.67 -5.31
CA VAL A 209 9.45 -11.86 -5.47
C VAL A 209 9.25 -12.49 -4.10
N LEU A 210 7.99 -12.62 -3.68
CA LEU A 210 7.60 -13.15 -2.37
C LEU A 210 7.31 -14.65 -2.44
N THR A 211 6.67 -15.09 -3.53
CA THR A 211 6.44 -16.51 -3.82
C THR A 211 6.95 -16.82 -5.23
N PRO A 212 7.50 -18.03 -5.47
CA PRO A 212 8.09 -18.36 -6.77
C PRO A 212 7.12 -18.12 -7.91
N ILE A 213 7.58 -17.37 -8.92
CA ILE A 213 6.80 -17.10 -10.12
C ILE A 213 6.68 -18.38 -10.93
N ARG A 214 5.46 -18.72 -11.34
CA ARG A 214 5.16 -19.92 -12.13
C ARG A 214 4.35 -19.55 -13.34
N ARG A 215 4.75 -20.06 -14.50
CA ARG A 215 3.91 -20.03 -15.70
C ARG A 215 2.75 -21.02 -15.54
N ILE A 216 1.53 -20.52 -15.52
CA ILE A 216 0.31 -21.32 -15.32
C ILE A 216 -0.42 -21.61 -16.64
N ILE A 217 -0.02 -20.97 -17.73
CA ILE A 217 -0.55 -21.23 -19.07
C ILE A 217 0.50 -21.98 -19.89
N PRO A 218 0.30 -23.29 -20.17
CA PRO A 218 1.20 -24.07 -20.99
C PRO A 218 1.37 -23.45 -22.39
N GLY A 219 2.62 -23.37 -22.86
CA GLY A 219 2.93 -22.83 -24.19
C GLY A 219 2.61 -21.34 -24.36
N TYR A 220 2.45 -20.58 -23.27
CA TYR A 220 2.17 -19.14 -23.35
C TYR A 220 3.25 -18.41 -24.18
N SER A 221 2.78 -17.77 -25.25
CA SER A 221 3.56 -16.95 -26.18
C SER A 221 3.00 -15.52 -26.30
N GLY A 222 2.31 -15.06 -25.25
CA GLY A 222 1.70 -13.74 -25.23
C GLY A 222 2.72 -12.62 -25.02
N PRO A 223 2.26 -11.38 -24.89
CA PRO A 223 3.14 -10.23 -24.92
C PRO A 223 3.93 -10.01 -23.63
N TYR A 224 3.64 -10.68 -22.51
CA TYR A 224 4.36 -10.46 -21.25
C TYR A 224 5.47 -11.47 -21.06
N LEU A 225 6.65 -11.01 -20.66
CA LEU A 225 7.70 -11.92 -20.20
C LEU A 225 7.49 -12.28 -18.73
N GLU A 226 8.12 -13.37 -18.31
CA GLU A 226 8.14 -13.76 -16.91
C GLU A 226 8.74 -12.63 -16.08
N PRO A 227 8.02 -12.11 -15.05
CA PRO A 227 8.56 -11.03 -14.24
C PRO A 227 9.81 -11.49 -13.46
N VAL A 228 10.82 -10.62 -13.37
CA VAL A 228 12.10 -10.93 -12.71
C VAL A 228 12.34 -9.92 -11.59
N GLU A 229 12.75 -10.41 -10.42
CA GLU A 229 13.11 -9.56 -9.28
C GLU A 229 14.17 -8.52 -9.66
N GLY A 230 13.96 -7.28 -9.25
CA GLY A 230 14.85 -6.15 -9.54
C GLY A 230 14.68 -5.57 -10.94
N GLU A 231 13.91 -6.19 -11.84
CA GLU A 231 13.78 -5.76 -13.23
C GLU A 231 12.47 -5.03 -13.55
N LEU A 232 12.48 -4.26 -14.64
CA LEU A 232 11.26 -3.70 -15.21
C LEU A 232 10.42 -4.81 -15.83
N LEU A 233 9.12 -4.77 -15.58
CA LEU A 233 8.18 -5.65 -16.28
C LEU A 233 8.38 -5.47 -17.79
N SER A 234 8.65 -6.56 -18.50
CA SER A 234 9.00 -6.52 -19.91
C SER A 234 7.91 -7.13 -20.78
N VAL A 235 7.80 -6.60 -22.00
CA VAL A 235 6.84 -7.04 -23.01
C VAL A 235 7.50 -7.30 -24.36
N VAL A 236 6.98 -8.30 -25.07
CA VAL A 236 7.30 -8.62 -26.46
C VAL A 236 6.27 -7.98 -27.37
N ARG A 237 6.72 -7.16 -28.32
CA ARG A 237 5.87 -6.60 -29.37
C ARG A 237 5.58 -7.62 -30.46
N LYS A 238 4.60 -7.32 -31.33
CA LYS A 238 4.33 -8.13 -32.54
C LYS A 238 5.55 -8.29 -33.45
N SER A 239 6.50 -7.35 -33.40
CA SER A 239 7.77 -7.41 -34.14
C SER A 239 8.80 -8.36 -33.54
N GLY A 240 8.55 -8.95 -32.36
CA GLY A 240 9.52 -9.72 -31.59
C GLY A 240 10.44 -8.87 -30.70
N GLU A 241 10.38 -7.53 -30.81
CA GLU A 241 11.15 -6.61 -29.97
C GLU A 241 10.74 -6.72 -28.49
N ILE A 242 11.72 -6.96 -27.62
CA ILE A 242 11.55 -6.92 -26.15
C ILE A 242 11.81 -5.50 -25.66
N ARG A 243 10.92 -4.99 -24.82
CA ARG A 243 11.09 -3.68 -24.17
C ARG A 243 10.38 -3.63 -22.82
N PRO A 244 10.74 -2.67 -21.95
CA PRO A 244 9.95 -2.41 -20.76
C PRO A 244 8.50 -2.07 -21.10
N TRP A 245 7.59 -2.61 -20.30
CA TRP A 245 6.21 -2.20 -20.26
C TRP A 245 6.14 -0.71 -19.93
N THR A 246 5.35 0.03 -20.70
CA THR A 246 5.15 1.46 -20.52
C THR A 246 3.68 1.80 -20.61
N LEU A 247 3.22 2.66 -19.71
CA LEU A 247 1.90 3.27 -19.78
C LEU A 247 2.03 4.77 -20.04
N PRO A 248 1.61 5.27 -21.20
CA PRO A 248 1.58 6.70 -21.47
C PRO A 248 0.71 7.46 -20.46
N LEU A 249 1.17 8.63 -20.03
CA LEU A 249 0.43 9.49 -19.12
C LEU A 249 -0.48 10.42 -19.93
N THR A 250 -1.67 9.95 -20.33
CA THR A 250 -2.67 10.76 -21.05
C THR A 250 -3.78 11.27 -20.13
N ASP A 251 -4.54 12.26 -20.60
CA ASP A 251 -5.69 12.87 -19.90
C ASP A 251 -6.95 12.00 -19.89
N SER A 252 -6.91 10.82 -20.52
CA SER A 252 -8.07 9.96 -20.72
C SER A 252 -7.87 8.56 -20.11
N GLY A 253 -8.99 7.94 -19.70
CA GLY A 253 -8.99 6.57 -19.19
C GLY A 253 -8.20 6.38 -17.89
N ASN A 254 -7.61 5.19 -17.75
CA ASN A 254 -6.93 4.78 -16.51
C ASN A 254 -5.66 5.60 -16.21
N SER A 255 -5.00 6.20 -17.21
CA SER A 255 -3.76 6.97 -16.98
C SER A 255 -3.98 8.29 -16.23
N LYS A 256 -5.21 8.83 -16.22
CA LYS A 256 -5.53 10.04 -15.44
C LYS A 256 -5.27 9.81 -13.95
N ALA A 257 -5.61 8.62 -13.42
CA ALA A 257 -5.42 8.29 -12.01
C ALA A 257 -3.94 8.33 -11.60
N LEU A 258 -3.02 7.89 -12.48
CA LEU A 258 -1.59 7.88 -12.19
C LEU A 258 -0.97 9.28 -12.10
N ARG A 259 -1.59 10.28 -12.75
CA ARG A 259 -1.10 11.66 -12.66
C ARG A 259 -1.23 12.24 -11.26
N LEU A 260 -2.20 11.76 -10.48
CA LEU A 260 -2.38 12.16 -9.08
C LEU A 260 -1.15 11.87 -8.21
N LEU A 261 -0.33 10.88 -8.59
CA LEU A 261 0.91 10.54 -7.88
C LEU A 261 2.09 11.44 -8.24
N MET A 262 1.90 12.38 -9.16
CA MET A 262 2.93 13.29 -9.65
C MET A 262 2.73 14.74 -9.19
N ASP A 263 1.59 15.04 -8.55
CA ASP A 263 1.20 16.38 -8.11
C ASP A 263 1.79 16.74 -6.75
#